data_AF-A0A7S3GV16-F1
#
_entry.id   AF-A0A7S3GV16-F1
#
_cell.length_a   1.000
_cell.length_b   1.000
_cell.length_c   1.000
_cell.angle_alpha   90.00
_cell.angle_beta   90.00
_cell.angle_gamma   90.00
#
_symmetry.space_group_name_H-M   'P 1'
#
loop_
_entity.id
_entity.type
_entity.pdbx_description
1 polymer ?
#
loop_
_entity_poly.entity_id
_entity_poly.type
_entity_poly.pdbx_seq_one_letter_code
_entity_poly.pdbx_strand_id
1 'polypeptide(L)'
;FHLESPAGLIFPKVSRPDPLRCHHTSLFEAYRRHVLQAFNLLDVAPPPIPSVTLSLRHRSKEKNVGRVMGNEDEVVSVLKKGNLLDLQVVDTAKMSYSEQLKLIRNTNVLIGIHGAGLMFIMFAADEAVLVEIHPSYRQDRHFRHAARMTGKIYMPIRSTRRETCVGSSDTVTVPIEEFERTVDGAVRIARSFDDGLSECGLVCPPAILALDGRLDRYYKSHERKSTPINTRFPC
;
A
#
# COMPACT_ATOMS: atom_id res chain seq x y z
N PHE A 1 23.94 -4.62 13.01
CA PHE A 1 23.46 -4.42 11.62
C PHE A 1 22.69 -5.66 11.22
N HIS A 2 21.36 -5.59 11.14
CA HIS A 2 20.57 -6.70 10.57
C HIS A 2 20.55 -6.53 9.05
N LEU A 3 21.41 -7.31 8.38
CA LEU A 3 21.56 -7.36 6.92
C LEU A 3 20.36 -8.01 6.20
N GLU A 4 19.31 -8.38 6.93
CA GLU A 4 18.09 -9.01 6.38
C GLU A 4 17.14 -8.02 5.69
N SER A 5 17.47 -6.72 5.69
CA SER A 5 16.67 -5.71 4.99
C SER A 5 17.49 -5.08 3.86
N PRO A 6 16.96 -5.04 2.62
CA PRO A 6 17.53 -4.25 1.53
C PRO A 6 17.76 -2.78 1.91
N ALA A 7 17.05 -2.27 2.92
CA ALA A 7 17.26 -0.92 3.46
C ALA A 7 18.69 -0.66 3.95
N GLY A 8 19.40 -1.67 4.49
CA GLY A 8 20.77 -1.51 4.98
C GLY A 8 21.82 -1.38 3.87
N LEU A 9 21.56 -1.98 2.71
CA LEU A 9 22.39 -1.86 1.50
C LEU A 9 22.18 -0.50 0.80
N ILE A 10 20.98 0.03 0.94
CA ILE A 10 20.49 1.17 0.17
C ILE A 10 20.68 2.51 0.91
N PHE A 11 20.63 2.49 2.24
CA PHE A 11 20.78 3.67 3.09
C PHE A 11 21.99 3.51 4.00
N PRO A 12 23.23 3.72 3.49
CA PRO A 12 24.39 3.64 4.34
C PRO A 12 24.32 4.73 5.41
N LYS A 13 24.92 4.46 6.58
CA LYS A 13 24.94 5.29 7.79
C LYS A 13 25.59 6.68 7.61
N VAL A 14 25.82 7.11 6.37
CA VAL A 14 26.52 8.33 5.95
C VAL A 14 25.54 9.45 5.60
N SER A 15 24.27 9.36 6.03
CA SER A 15 23.37 10.50 5.95
C SER A 15 23.87 11.59 6.90
N ARG A 16 24.50 12.62 6.34
CA ARG A 16 24.59 13.93 7.00
C ARG A 16 23.19 14.30 7.50
N PRO A 17 23.04 15.02 8.62
CA PRO A 17 21.73 15.43 9.13
C PRO A 17 20.95 16.33 8.17
N ASP A 18 21.60 16.77 7.07
CA ASP A 18 20.98 17.51 5.99
C ASP A 18 19.76 16.78 5.42
N PRO A 19 18.67 17.51 5.12
CA PRO A 19 17.51 16.92 4.47
C PRO A 19 17.92 16.27 3.14
N LEU A 20 17.69 14.95 3.02
CA LEU A 20 17.78 14.25 1.72
C LEU A 20 16.87 14.96 0.71
N ARG A 21 17.47 15.57 -0.32
CA ARG A 21 16.76 16.25 -1.41
C ARG A 21 16.53 15.36 -2.65
N CYS A 22 17.10 14.16 -2.67
CA CYS A 22 17.02 13.26 -3.81
C CYS A 22 15.58 12.77 -4.06
N HIS A 23 15.17 12.83 -5.32
CA HIS A 23 13.96 12.22 -5.87
C HIS A 23 14.36 11.49 -7.15
N HIS A 24 13.63 10.43 -7.52
CA HIS A 24 13.71 9.78 -8.85
C HIS A 24 15.15 9.44 -9.27
N THR A 25 15.88 8.70 -8.43
CA THR A 25 17.31 8.43 -8.67
C THR A 25 17.48 7.37 -9.75
N SER A 26 18.41 7.59 -10.68
CA SER A 26 18.69 6.64 -11.78
C SER A 26 19.04 5.23 -11.31
N LEU A 27 19.73 5.09 -10.17
CA LEU A 27 20.08 3.79 -9.59
C LEU A 27 18.86 2.95 -9.22
N PHE A 28 17.89 3.54 -8.50
CA PHE A 28 16.70 2.83 -8.06
C PHE A 28 15.80 2.47 -9.23
N GLU A 29 15.66 3.40 -10.18
CA GLU A 29 14.91 3.15 -11.41
C GLU A 29 15.56 2.06 -12.27
N ALA A 30 16.89 2.05 -12.39
CA ALA A 30 17.62 0.99 -13.09
C ALA A 30 17.43 -0.37 -12.40
N TYR A 31 17.56 -0.43 -11.08
CA TYR A 31 17.36 -1.66 -10.32
C TYR A 31 15.92 -2.18 -10.41
N ARG A 32 14.93 -1.29 -10.21
CA ARG A 32 13.51 -1.59 -10.40
C ARG A 32 13.26 -2.21 -11.78
N ARG A 33 13.70 -1.52 -12.84
CA ARG A 33 13.52 -1.98 -14.23
C ARG A 33 14.18 -3.31 -14.48
N HIS A 34 15.43 -3.50 -14.03
CA HIS A 34 16.15 -4.75 -14.20
C HIS A 34 15.41 -5.93 -13.57
N VAL A 35 14.96 -5.78 -12.32
CA VAL A 35 14.20 -6.83 -11.63
C VAL A 35 12.86 -7.08 -12.33
N LEU A 36 12.09 -6.05 -12.65
CA LEU A 36 10.80 -6.23 -13.33
C LEU A 36 10.95 -6.88 -14.71
N GLN A 37 11.97 -6.52 -15.48
CA GLN A 37 12.28 -7.17 -16.76
C GLN A 37 12.60 -8.65 -16.59
N ALA A 38 13.44 -9.01 -15.61
CA ALA A 38 13.81 -10.40 -15.36
C ALA A 38 12.62 -11.30 -15.02
N PHE A 39 11.51 -10.73 -14.52
CA PHE A 39 10.29 -11.44 -14.18
C PHE A 39 9.14 -11.25 -15.18
N ASN A 40 9.39 -10.57 -16.32
CA ASN A 40 8.37 -10.21 -17.32
C ASN A 40 7.22 -9.37 -16.75
N LEU A 41 7.56 -8.41 -15.89
CA LEU A 41 6.63 -7.54 -15.15
C LEU A 41 6.84 -6.05 -15.45
N LEU A 42 7.68 -5.70 -16.43
CA LEU A 42 7.91 -4.29 -16.76
C LEU A 42 6.68 -3.67 -17.42
N ASP A 43 6.19 -4.28 -18.49
CA ASP A 43 5.13 -3.75 -19.36
C ASP A 43 3.76 -4.33 -18.98
N VAL A 44 3.35 -4.12 -17.72
CA VAL A 44 2.05 -4.56 -17.19
C VAL A 44 1.14 -3.33 -17.12
N ALA A 45 -0.05 -3.43 -17.71
CA ALA A 45 -1.07 -2.39 -17.63
C ALA A 45 -1.52 -2.17 -16.18
N PRO A 46 -1.87 -0.92 -15.79
CA PRO A 46 -2.45 -0.68 -14.48
C PRO A 46 -3.75 -1.49 -14.32
N PRO A 47 -4.10 -1.89 -13.08
CA PRO A 47 -5.35 -2.57 -12.86
C PRO A 47 -6.53 -1.63 -13.17
N PRO A 48 -7.64 -2.15 -13.72
CA PRO A 48 -8.78 -1.36 -14.18
C PRO A 48 -9.62 -0.76 -13.03
N ILE A 49 -9.40 -1.24 -11.81
CA ILE A 49 -9.91 -0.70 -10.56
C ILE A 49 -8.75 -0.66 -9.56
N PRO A 50 -8.78 0.18 -8.52
CA PRO A 50 -7.74 0.21 -7.51
C PRO A 50 -7.51 -1.18 -6.87
N SER A 51 -6.25 -1.62 -6.83
CA SER A 51 -5.84 -2.80 -6.08
C SER A 51 -5.12 -2.41 -4.79
N VAL A 52 -5.67 -2.86 -3.67
CA VAL A 52 -5.19 -2.59 -2.32
C VAL A 52 -4.61 -3.87 -1.72
N THR A 53 -3.33 -3.84 -1.35
CA THR A 53 -2.65 -4.96 -0.69
C THR A 53 -2.34 -4.61 0.75
N LEU A 54 -2.94 -5.34 1.69
CA LEU A 54 -2.58 -5.33 3.11
C LEU A 54 -1.59 -6.46 3.40
N SER A 55 -0.36 -6.08 3.71
CA SER A 55 0.70 -7.00 4.12
C SER A 55 0.67 -7.20 5.64
N LEU A 56 0.42 -8.44 6.04
CA LEU A 56 0.33 -8.89 7.42
C LEU A 56 1.51 -9.78 7.80
N ARG A 57 1.66 -9.98 9.11
CA ARG A 57 2.63 -10.90 9.68
C ARG A 57 1.99 -11.59 10.86
N HIS A 58 2.09 -12.91 10.91
CA HIS A 58 1.58 -13.71 12.02
C HIS A 58 2.71 -14.40 12.75
N ARG A 59 2.53 -14.58 14.06
CA ARG A 59 3.41 -15.44 14.87
C ARG A 59 2.98 -16.89 14.68
N SER A 60 3.94 -17.80 14.71
CA SER A 60 3.67 -19.24 14.79
C SER A 60 4.45 -19.84 15.96
N LYS A 61 4.24 -21.13 16.25
CA LYS A 61 5.02 -21.83 17.28
C LYS A 61 6.52 -21.85 16.93
N GLU A 62 6.83 -21.87 15.64
CA GLU A 62 8.17 -21.97 15.08
C GLU A 62 8.83 -20.60 14.88
N LYS A 63 8.04 -19.51 14.80
CA LYS A 63 8.56 -18.18 14.45
C LYS A 63 7.89 -17.08 15.27
N ASN A 64 8.64 -16.51 16.20
CA ASN A 64 8.25 -15.29 16.90
C ASN A 64 8.69 -14.06 16.09
N VAL A 65 7.73 -13.32 15.54
CA VAL A 65 7.98 -12.09 14.78
C VAL A 65 7.40 -10.88 15.50
N GLY A 66 8.16 -9.79 15.47
CA GLY A 66 7.69 -8.46 15.91
C GLY A 66 6.98 -7.69 14.80
N ARG A 67 6.38 -6.57 15.18
CA ARG A 67 5.57 -5.67 14.33
C ARG A 67 4.35 -6.39 13.74
N VAL A 68 3.67 -7.14 14.61
CA VAL A 68 2.41 -7.84 14.31
C VAL A 68 1.24 -6.89 14.54
N MET A 69 0.22 -6.96 13.70
CA MET A 69 -0.98 -6.12 13.82
C MET A 69 -1.87 -6.63 14.96
N GLY A 70 -2.14 -5.77 15.95
CA GLY A 70 -2.92 -6.15 17.13
C GLY A 70 -4.43 -6.14 16.92
N ASN A 71 -4.92 -5.35 15.96
CA ASN A 71 -6.34 -5.19 15.64
C ASN A 71 -6.61 -5.39 14.14
N GLU A 72 -6.13 -6.52 13.63
CA GLU A 72 -6.26 -6.90 12.21
C GLU A 72 -7.72 -6.90 11.73
N ASP A 73 -8.64 -7.45 12.53
CA ASP A 73 -10.07 -7.53 12.15
C ASP A 73 -10.69 -6.15 11.93
N GLU A 74 -10.35 -5.16 12.75
CA GLU A 74 -10.83 -3.78 12.59
C GLU A 74 -10.28 -3.14 11.31
N VAL A 75 -8.98 -3.33 11.05
CA VAL A 75 -8.31 -2.83 9.84
C VAL A 75 -8.91 -3.46 8.58
N VAL A 76 -9.06 -4.78 8.56
CA VAL A 76 -9.67 -5.51 7.44
C VAL A 76 -11.13 -5.10 7.27
N SER A 77 -11.86 -4.84 8.34
CA SER A 77 -13.24 -4.36 8.29
C SER A 77 -13.34 -3.01 7.58
N VAL A 78 -12.44 -2.05 7.88
CA VAL A 78 -12.37 -0.77 7.16
C VAL A 78 -12.13 -0.99 5.66
N LEU A 79 -11.13 -1.80 5.29
CA LEU A 79 -10.82 -2.05 3.88
C LEU A 79 -11.98 -2.73 3.13
N LYS A 80 -12.72 -3.63 3.80
CA LYS A 80 -13.89 -4.30 3.23
C LYS A 80 -15.09 -3.38 2.99
N LYS A 81 -15.15 -2.20 3.60
CA LYS A 81 -16.17 -1.18 3.27
C LYS A 81 -15.98 -0.64 1.85
N GLY A 82 -14.78 -0.77 1.29
CA GLY A 82 -14.45 -0.21 -0.01
C GLY A 82 -15.19 -0.87 -1.16
N ASN A 83 -15.79 -0.05 -2.01
CA ASN A 83 -16.50 -0.49 -3.21
C ASN A 83 -15.67 -0.27 -4.48
N LEU A 84 -15.87 -1.13 -5.47
CA LEU A 84 -15.19 -1.08 -6.75
C LEU A 84 -13.66 -0.99 -6.63
N LEU A 85 -13.10 -1.83 -5.75
CA LEU A 85 -11.67 -2.05 -5.55
C LEU A 85 -11.40 -3.54 -5.30
N ASP A 86 -10.20 -3.98 -5.63
CA ASP A 86 -9.68 -5.30 -5.29
C ASP A 86 -8.89 -5.24 -3.98
N LEU A 87 -9.14 -6.17 -3.07
CA LEU A 87 -8.51 -6.23 -1.75
C LEU A 87 -7.77 -7.54 -1.57
N GLN A 88 -6.45 -7.45 -1.41
CA GLN A 88 -5.55 -8.56 -1.15
C GLN A 88 -5.04 -8.47 0.29
N VAL A 89 -5.43 -9.41 1.16
CA VAL A 89 -4.93 -9.50 2.54
C VAL A 89 -4.00 -10.70 2.62
N VAL A 90 -2.69 -10.45 2.76
CA VAL A 90 -1.67 -11.49 2.57
C VAL A 90 -0.59 -11.45 3.64
N ASP A 91 0.01 -12.62 3.93
CA ASP A 91 1.33 -12.70 4.56
C ASP A 91 2.36 -12.98 3.46
N THR A 92 3.07 -11.94 3.04
CA THR A 92 4.05 -12.05 1.94
C THR A 92 5.19 -13.01 2.28
N ALA A 93 5.46 -13.29 3.56
CA ALA A 93 6.50 -14.24 3.96
C ALA A 93 6.15 -15.70 3.64
N LYS A 94 4.88 -15.99 3.31
CA LYS A 94 4.41 -17.31 2.88
C LYS A 94 4.41 -17.50 1.36
N MET A 95 4.77 -16.46 0.61
CA MET A 95 4.78 -16.45 -0.86
C MET A 95 6.20 -16.61 -1.40
N SER A 96 6.35 -17.23 -2.57
CA SER A 96 7.62 -17.19 -3.29
C SER A 96 7.94 -15.76 -3.76
N TYR A 97 9.22 -15.48 -4.02
CA TYR A 97 9.63 -14.14 -4.47
C TYR A 97 8.94 -13.71 -5.79
N SER A 98 8.74 -14.65 -6.71
CA SER A 98 8.03 -14.40 -7.98
C SER A 98 6.56 -14.01 -7.73
N GLU A 99 5.88 -14.71 -6.82
CA GLU A 99 4.49 -14.37 -6.45
C GLU A 99 4.41 -13.02 -5.73
N GLN A 100 5.37 -12.72 -4.86
CA GLN A 100 5.45 -11.41 -4.20
C GLN A 100 5.59 -10.29 -5.25
N LEU A 101 6.50 -10.43 -6.21
CA LEU A 101 6.67 -9.43 -7.27
C LEU A 101 5.42 -9.27 -8.14
N LYS A 102 4.75 -10.37 -8.51
CA LYS A 102 3.50 -10.31 -9.29
C LYS A 102 2.39 -9.59 -8.54
N LEU A 103 2.18 -9.92 -7.26
CA LEU A 103 1.19 -9.25 -6.42
C LEU A 103 1.49 -7.75 -6.31
N ILE A 104 2.75 -7.43 -5.97
CA ILE A 104 3.19 -6.07 -5.74
C ILE A 104 3.10 -5.23 -7.02
N ARG A 105 3.51 -5.77 -8.18
CA ARG A 105 3.43 -5.05 -9.45
C ARG A 105 2.00 -4.62 -9.78
N ASN A 106 1.02 -5.44 -9.41
CA ASN A 106 -0.42 -5.16 -9.59
C ASN A 106 -1.05 -4.34 -8.45
N THR A 107 -0.28 -3.89 -7.45
CA THR A 107 -0.77 -3.13 -6.30
C THR A 107 -0.68 -1.63 -6.55
N ASN A 108 -1.80 -0.89 -6.39
CA ASN A 108 -1.79 0.58 -6.34
C ASN A 108 -1.67 1.12 -4.92
N VAL A 109 -2.17 0.40 -3.91
CA VAL A 109 -2.05 0.82 -2.50
C VAL A 109 -1.45 -0.31 -1.68
N LEU A 110 -0.18 -0.15 -1.29
CA LEU A 110 0.50 -1.10 -0.40
C LEU A 110 0.41 -0.61 1.04
N ILE A 111 -0.16 -1.43 1.91
CA ILE A 111 -0.39 -1.12 3.32
C ILE A 111 0.36 -2.14 4.18
N GLY A 112 1.03 -1.68 5.23
CA GLY A 112 1.54 -2.60 6.24
C GLY A 112 2.20 -1.90 7.42
N ILE A 113 2.46 -2.67 8.47
CA ILE A 113 3.26 -2.19 9.60
C ILE A 113 4.73 -2.10 9.17
N HIS A 114 5.40 -1.04 9.63
CA HIS A 114 6.83 -0.80 9.44
C HIS A 114 7.63 -2.11 9.47
N GLY A 115 8.33 -2.46 8.39
CA GLY A 115 9.04 -3.72 8.29
C GLY A 115 9.63 -3.95 6.91
N ALA A 116 10.62 -4.84 6.81
CA ALA A 116 11.40 -5.04 5.58
C ALA A 116 10.56 -5.38 4.34
N GLY A 117 9.38 -5.98 4.52
CA GLY A 117 8.43 -6.25 3.43
C GLY A 117 7.95 -4.97 2.71
N LEU A 118 7.96 -3.81 3.35
CA LEU A 118 7.56 -2.55 2.70
C LEU A 118 8.60 -2.07 1.66
N MET A 119 9.80 -2.65 1.60
CA MET A 119 10.74 -2.37 0.51
C MET A 119 10.18 -2.75 -0.87
N PHE A 120 9.22 -3.68 -0.93
CA PHE A 120 8.58 -4.07 -2.18
C PHE A 120 7.86 -2.91 -2.89
N ILE A 121 7.59 -1.79 -2.21
CA ILE A 121 7.07 -0.57 -2.86
C ILE A 121 7.89 -0.16 -4.10
N MET A 122 9.19 -0.44 -4.10
CA MET A 122 10.07 -0.16 -5.24
C MET A 122 9.65 -0.86 -6.53
N PHE A 123 8.86 -1.93 -6.45
CA PHE A 123 8.41 -2.74 -7.58
C PHE A 123 6.89 -2.63 -7.83
N ALA A 124 6.18 -1.80 -7.07
CA ALA A 124 4.74 -1.60 -7.23
C ALA A 124 4.37 -0.86 -8.53
N ALA A 125 3.08 -0.65 -8.81
CA ALA A 125 2.62 0.20 -9.91
C ALA A 125 3.27 1.60 -9.87
N ASP A 126 3.40 2.29 -11.00
CA ASP A 126 4.22 3.51 -11.04
C ASP A 126 3.69 4.66 -10.18
N GLU A 127 2.39 4.63 -9.99
CA GLU A 127 1.51 5.52 -9.27
C GLU A 127 1.20 5.05 -7.84
N ALA A 128 1.85 3.97 -7.38
CA ALA A 128 1.47 3.34 -6.13
C ALA A 128 1.65 4.26 -4.91
N VAL A 129 0.76 4.07 -3.94
CA VAL A 129 0.78 4.70 -2.62
C VAL A 129 1.27 3.67 -1.61
N LEU A 130 2.29 4.02 -0.82
CA LEU A 130 2.69 3.28 0.36
C LEU A 130 2.04 3.89 1.60
N VAL A 131 1.19 3.11 2.26
CA VAL A 131 0.65 3.42 3.59
C VAL A 131 1.46 2.65 4.63
N GLU A 132 2.34 3.34 5.33
CA GLU A 132 3.21 2.74 6.34
C GLU A 132 2.68 3.03 7.75
N ILE A 133 2.40 1.97 8.51
CA ILE A 133 1.98 2.06 9.90
C ILE A 133 3.20 1.91 10.82
N HIS A 134 3.62 3.02 11.44
CA HIS A 134 4.71 3.06 12.40
C HIS A 134 4.26 2.59 13.79
N PRO A 135 5.05 1.75 14.47
CA PRO A 135 5.04 1.67 15.93
C PRO A 135 5.23 3.07 16.55
N SER A 136 4.70 3.28 17.75
CA SER A 136 4.83 4.49 18.56
C SER A 136 6.30 4.94 18.71
N TYR A 137 7.24 4.00 18.79
CA TYR A 137 8.66 4.27 19.10
C TYR A 137 9.59 4.40 17.88
N ARG A 138 9.20 3.91 16.70
CA ARG A 138 10.10 3.88 15.52
C ARG A 138 10.10 5.20 14.77
N GLN A 139 11.28 5.66 14.37
CA GLN A 139 11.46 6.91 13.62
C GLN A 139 12.19 6.73 12.28
N ASP A 140 12.53 5.48 11.94
CA ASP A 140 13.27 5.14 10.73
C ASP A 140 12.47 5.54 9.47
N ARG A 141 13.14 6.12 8.47
CA ARG A 141 12.50 6.69 7.27
C ARG A 141 12.81 5.92 5.98
N HIS A 142 13.35 4.71 6.09
CA HIS A 142 13.86 3.95 4.94
C HIS A 142 12.80 3.76 3.85
N PHE A 143 11.57 3.39 4.21
CA PHE A 143 10.51 3.12 3.23
C PHE A 143 9.93 4.40 2.62
N ARG A 144 9.85 5.49 3.39
CA ARG A 144 9.59 6.84 2.85
C ARG A 144 10.59 7.18 1.76
N HIS A 145 11.87 6.94 2.01
CA HIS A 145 12.91 7.22 1.04
C HIS A 145 12.83 6.29 -0.18
N ALA A 146 12.57 4.99 0.03
CA ALA A 146 12.37 4.05 -1.07
C ALA A 146 11.22 4.50 -1.99
N ALA A 147 10.06 4.80 -1.43
CA ALA A 147 8.91 5.32 -2.17
C ALA A 147 9.29 6.59 -2.96
N ARG A 148 9.90 7.58 -2.29
CA ARG A 148 10.33 8.84 -2.92
C ARG A 148 11.34 8.66 -4.04
N MET A 149 12.28 7.73 -3.91
CA MET A 149 13.32 7.50 -4.92
C MET A 149 12.80 6.75 -6.14
N THR A 150 11.70 6.00 -5.99
CA THR A 150 10.99 5.34 -7.08
C THR A 150 9.73 6.10 -7.53
N GLY A 151 9.58 7.36 -7.15
CA GLY A 151 8.44 8.21 -7.56
C GLY A 151 7.07 7.82 -7.00
N LYS A 152 7.02 7.02 -5.92
CA LYS A 152 5.78 6.56 -5.27
C LYS A 152 5.35 7.53 -4.18
N ILE A 153 4.04 7.56 -3.93
CA ILE A 153 3.45 8.41 -2.90
C ILE A 153 3.57 7.71 -1.54
N TYR A 154 3.82 8.49 -0.48
CA TYR A 154 4.05 7.95 0.86
C TYR A 154 3.10 8.60 1.87
N MET A 155 2.36 7.77 2.58
CA MET A 155 1.41 8.18 3.63
C MET A 155 1.75 7.45 4.95
N PRO A 156 2.35 8.13 5.94
CA PRO A 156 2.65 7.54 7.22
C PRO A 156 1.45 7.60 8.17
N ILE A 157 1.23 6.52 8.91
CA ILE A 157 0.36 6.48 10.09
C ILE A 157 1.24 6.13 11.29
N ARG A 158 0.96 6.67 12.47
CA ARG A 158 1.69 6.33 13.69
C ARG A 158 0.74 5.82 14.76
N SER A 159 1.08 4.68 15.36
CA SER A 159 0.38 4.22 16.55
C SER A 159 0.55 5.21 17.70
N THR A 160 -0.57 5.63 18.27
CA THR A 160 -0.60 6.49 19.47
C THR A 160 -0.64 5.68 20.76
N ARG A 161 -0.82 4.36 20.67
CA ARG A 161 -0.82 3.44 21.80
C ARG A 161 0.53 2.75 21.90
N ARG A 162 0.99 2.53 23.13
CA ARG A 162 2.19 1.74 23.39
C ARG A 162 1.95 0.28 22.98
N GLU A 163 2.95 -0.32 22.35
CA GLU A 163 2.90 -1.71 21.89
C GLU A 163 2.83 -2.68 23.07
N THR A 164 2.11 -3.78 22.88
CA THR A 164 2.20 -4.95 23.76
C THR A 164 3.23 -5.92 23.20
N CYS A 165 3.91 -6.68 24.07
CA CYS A 165 4.98 -7.58 23.65
C CYS A 165 4.69 -9.03 23.99
N VAL A 166 5.13 -9.94 23.11
CA VAL A 166 5.25 -11.37 23.38
C VAL A 166 6.74 -11.72 23.29
N GLY A 167 7.40 -11.77 24.45
CA GLY A 167 8.86 -11.78 24.54
C GLY A 167 9.46 -10.47 24.02
N SER A 168 10.39 -10.55 23.08
CA SER A 168 10.99 -9.39 22.40
C SER A 168 10.19 -8.88 21.20
N SER A 169 9.06 -9.52 20.87
CA SER A 169 8.28 -9.21 19.68
C SER A 169 7.08 -8.32 20.00
N ASP A 170 7.05 -7.15 19.39
CA ASP A 170 6.02 -6.13 19.57
C ASP A 170 4.75 -6.41 18.72
N THR A 171 3.61 -5.98 19.26
CA THR A 171 2.29 -5.94 18.64
C THR A 171 1.86 -4.48 18.54
N VAL A 172 1.52 -4.03 17.33
CA VAL A 172 1.19 -2.64 17.03
C VAL A 172 -0.32 -2.50 16.86
N THR A 173 -0.94 -1.60 17.62
CA THR A 173 -2.35 -1.23 17.44
C THR A 173 -2.47 -0.11 16.41
N VAL A 174 -3.28 -0.31 15.38
CA VAL A 174 -3.54 0.67 14.34
C VAL A 174 -4.62 1.66 14.81
N PRO A 175 -4.39 2.98 14.71
CA PRO A 175 -5.42 3.98 14.98
C PRO A 175 -6.46 3.98 13.85
N ILE A 176 -7.62 3.35 14.07
CA ILE A 176 -8.60 3.04 13.02
C ILE A 176 -9.16 4.28 12.30
N GLU A 177 -9.45 5.37 13.03
CA GLU A 177 -9.99 6.59 12.42
C GLU A 177 -8.98 7.24 11.45
N GLU A 178 -7.73 7.36 11.88
CA GLU A 178 -6.64 7.89 11.03
C GLU A 178 -6.35 6.95 9.85
N PHE A 179 -6.43 5.65 10.09
CA PHE A 179 -6.28 4.64 9.05
C PHE A 179 -7.34 4.76 7.97
N GLU A 180 -8.62 4.89 8.36
CA GLU A 180 -9.73 5.04 7.42
C GLU A 180 -9.58 6.30 6.55
N ARG A 181 -9.23 7.44 7.15
CA ARG A 181 -8.97 8.70 6.42
C ARG A 181 -7.78 8.59 5.46
N THR A 182 -6.72 7.93 5.90
CA THR A 182 -5.51 7.74 5.09
C THR A 182 -5.80 6.84 3.88
N VAL A 183 -6.49 5.73 4.10
CA VAL A 183 -6.85 4.81 3.01
C VAL A 183 -7.85 5.46 2.05
N ASP A 184 -8.80 6.27 2.53
CA ASP A 184 -9.70 7.03 1.66
C ASP A 184 -8.92 7.91 0.67
N GLY A 185 -7.94 8.66 1.18
CA GLY A 185 -7.04 9.47 0.36
C GLY A 185 -6.17 8.62 -0.58
N ALA A 186 -5.63 7.49 -0.11
CA ALA A 186 -4.80 6.60 -0.92
C ALA A 186 -5.59 5.98 -2.09
N VAL A 187 -6.84 5.55 -1.85
CA VAL A 187 -7.71 5.02 -2.89
C VAL A 187 -8.08 6.12 -3.89
N ARG A 188 -8.41 7.34 -3.43
CA ARG A 188 -8.68 8.47 -4.32
C ARG A 188 -7.51 8.78 -5.24
N ILE A 189 -6.28 8.71 -4.72
CA ILE A 189 -5.07 8.84 -5.53
C ILE A 189 -4.95 7.69 -6.52
N ALA A 190 -5.13 6.44 -6.09
CA ALA A 190 -5.06 5.28 -6.98
C ALA A 190 -6.06 5.39 -8.15
N ARG A 191 -7.27 5.89 -7.90
CA ARG A 191 -8.27 6.12 -8.94
C ARG A 191 -7.88 7.16 -9.98
N SER A 192 -7.00 8.12 -9.65
CA SER A 192 -6.51 9.08 -10.65
C SER A 192 -5.65 8.44 -11.76
N PHE A 193 -5.33 7.15 -11.61
CA PHE A 193 -4.57 6.34 -12.55
C PHE A 193 -5.33 5.09 -13.01
N ASP A 194 -6.53 4.83 -12.47
CA ASP A 194 -7.35 3.76 -13.00
C ASP A 194 -7.92 4.17 -14.37
N ASP A 195 -8.31 3.20 -15.18
CA ASP A 195 -8.85 3.45 -16.52
C ASP A 195 -10.29 4.01 -16.49
N GLY A 196 -10.83 4.34 -15.30
CA GLY A 196 -12.21 4.70 -15.02
C GLY A 196 -12.49 6.19 -14.86
N LEU A 197 -13.75 6.54 -14.58
CA LEU A 197 -14.19 7.93 -14.30
C LEU A 197 -14.55 8.18 -12.82
N SER A 198 -14.27 7.23 -11.93
CA SER A 198 -14.68 7.34 -10.52
C SER A 198 -13.70 8.19 -9.72
N GLU A 199 -14.12 9.36 -9.25
CA GLU A 199 -13.26 10.33 -8.54
C GLU A 199 -13.51 10.32 -7.02
N CYS A 200 -13.50 9.15 -6.39
CA CYS A 200 -13.88 8.95 -4.99
C CYS A 200 -12.84 8.14 -4.21
N GLY A 201 -12.91 8.20 -2.88
CA GLY A 201 -12.00 7.47 -2.02
C GLY A 201 -12.42 6.02 -1.80
N LEU A 202 -12.32 5.58 -0.55
CA LEU A 202 -12.60 4.21 -0.14
C LEU A 202 -14.05 3.84 -0.41
N VAL A 203 -14.99 4.71 -0.04
CA VAL A 203 -16.43 4.53 -0.31
C VAL A 203 -16.88 5.56 -1.35
N CYS A 204 -17.33 5.06 -2.48
CA CYS A 204 -17.83 5.87 -3.58
C CYS A 204 -19.36 6.00 -3.57
N PRO A 205 -19.92 7.20 -3.77
CA PRO A 205 -21.36 7.37 -3.93
C PRO A 205 -21.90 6.59 -5.15
N PRO A 206 -23.04 5.89 -5.02
CA PRO A 206 -23.69 5.15 -6.13
C PRO A 206 -23.84 5.93 -7.44
N ALA A 207 -24.13 7.23 -7.35
CA ALA A 207 -24.36 8.07 -8.52
C ALA A 207 -23.06 8.47 -9.23
N ILE A 208 -21.93 8.50 -8.51
CA ILE A 208 -20.60 8.71 -9.08
C ILE A 208 -20.12 7.43 -9.75
N LEU A 209 -20.27 6.28 -9.08
CA LEU A 209 -19.93 4.98 -9.66
C LEU A 209 -20.66 4.74 -10.99
N ALA A 210 -21.94 5.13 -11.05
CA ALA A 210 -22.77 4.95 -12.23
C ALA A 210 -22.34 5.76 -13.45
N LEU A 211 -21.39 6.70 -13.32
CA LEU A 211 -20.88 7.50 -14.43
C LEU A 211 -20.13 6.67 -15.48
N ASP A 212 -19.48 5.57 -15.07
CA ASP A 212 -18.68 4.74 -15.97
C ASP A 212 -19.22 3.33 -16.11
N GLY A 213 -20.01 3.12 -17.17
CA GLY A 213 -20.53 1.79 -17.51
C GLY A 213 -19.46 0.74 -17.85
N ARG A 214 -18.22 1.14 -18.16
CA ARG A 214 -17.14 0.18 -18.45
C ARG A 214 -16.74 -0.62 -17.21
N LEU A 215 -16.98 -0.07 -16.02
CA LEU A 215 -16.63 -0.71 -14.76
C LEU A 215 -17.69 -1.69 -14.25
N ASP A 216 -18.84 -1.82 -14.93
CA ASP A 216 -19.99 -2.62 -14.50
C ASP A 216 -19.64 -4.07 -14.15
N ARG A 217 -18.70 -4.68 -14.88
CA ARG A 217 -18.26 -6.06 -14.62
C ARG A 217 -17.50 -6.24 -13.30
N TYR A 218 -17.02 -5.15 -12.71
CA TYR A 218 -16.27 -5.14 -11.44
C TYR A 218 -17.16 -4.86 -10.23
N TYR A 219 -18.45 -4.55 -10.46
CA TYR A 219 -19.37 -4.28 -9.36
C TYR A 219 -19.61 -5.56 -8.56
N LYS A 220 -19.51 -5.45 -7.24
CA LYS A 220 -19.86 -6.54 -6.33
C LYS A 220 -21.37 -6.59 -6.15
N SER A 221 -21.91 -7.77 -5.87
CA SER A 221 -23.36 -8.00 -5.75
C SER A 221 -24.07 -7.13 -4.69
N HIS A 222 -23.35 -6.61 -3.70
CA HIS A 222 -23.87 -5.74 -2.65
C HIS A 222 -23.76 -4.24 -2.97
N GLU A 223 -23.09 -3.86 -4.05
CA GLU A 223 -22.93 -2.47 -4.46
C GLU A 223 -24.19 -1.99 -5.17
N ARG A 224 -24.73 -0.85 -4.71
CA ARG A 224 -25.91 -0.24 -5.34
C ARG A 224 -25.45 0.71 -6.43
N LYS A 225 -25.82 0.43 -7.68
CA LYS A 225 -25.72 1.39 -8.79
C LYS A 225 -26.99 2.26 -8.79
N SER A 226 -26.86 3.58 -8.84
CA SER A 226 -28.00 4.50 -8.96
C SER A 226 -27.98 5.21 -10.31
N THR A 227 -28.95 6.09 -10.55
CA THR A 227 -28.88 7.00 -11.71
C THR A 227 -27.59 7.82 -11.64
N PRO A 228 -26.84 7.95 -12.75
CA PRO A 228 -25.64 8.78 -12.80
C PRO A 228 -25.99 10.25 -12.55
N ILE A 229 -25.05 10.99 -11.97
CA ILE A 229 -25.18 12.45 -11.85
C ILE A 229 -25.15 13.07 -13.24
N ASN A 230 -25.98 14.08 -13.50
CA ASN A 230 -25.89 14.87 -14.73
C ASN A 230 -24.59 15.70 -14.70
N THR A 231 -23.60 15.31 -15.52
CA THR A 231 -22.31 15.99 -15.64
C THR A 231 -22.25 16.98 -16.79
N ARG A 232 -23.26 17.02 -17.68
CA ARG A 232 -23.24 17.88 -18.88
C ARG A 232 -23.80 19.27 -18.63
N PHE A 233 -24.79 19.41 -17.75
CA PHE A 233 -25.41 20.71 -17.46
C PHE A 233 -25.83 20.82 -15.98
N PRO A 234 -25.33 21.81 -15.22
CA PRO A 234 -25.71 22.03 -13.82
C PRO A 234 -27.12 22.63 -13.68
N CYS A 235 -27.71 23.12 -14.78
CA CYS A 235 -29.03 23.73 -14.90
C CYS A 235 -29.66 23.33 -16.24
#